data_AF-A0A9X4NKL3-F1
#
_entry.id   AF-A0A9X4NKL3-F1
#
_cell.length_a   1.000
_cell.length_b   1.000
_cell.length_c   1.000
_cell.angle_alpha   90.00
_cell.angle_beta   90.00
_cell.angle_gamma   90.00
#
_symmetry.space_group_name_H-M   'P 1'
#
loop_
_entity.id
_entity.type
_entity.pdbx_description
1 polymer ?
#
loop_
_entity_poly.entity_id
_entity_poly.type
_entity_poly.pdbx_seq_one_letter_code
_entity_poly.pdbx_strand_id
1 'polypeptide(L)'
;MKKHTYLVFYAFIIIFSLLTIFLIPPKFLADSLLIDTDIPINSINFPDNAFRAYIQKFDTNQDGYLSVDELNSIDTIKLSDSDIKDITGIKLFKNLKMLDIQHTKITNLDLQNMKKLTNVEYTNNSSLTTLDFRHCDNLVTAHHSENNETVYISAGMLRFVGCPYVPEHTGHLIIDLRGLTSIDDNGNKTCDLTKVISPTLIKVFKEQGHPGFDPSSNTLSIPRNETSSDYSAGIDGNNKATSWTFITDGIPAPVTVHYVDGEGKTIHFDENLTGYYGQKVSANIMDINGYRFKKVKNDASKDATISYNKQEITLIYEKLGESVNKSDTCLPQTGTQSTVLMDLFGLLLICASASIFISQKHY
;
A
#
# COMPACT_ATOMS: atom_id res chain seq x y z
N MET A 1 -46.43 -34.92 16.63
CA MET A 1 -45.68 -35.13 15.38
C MET A 1 -45.17 -33.85 14.69
N LYS A 2 -45.83 -32.68 14.77
CA LYS A 2 -45.36 -31.47 14.05
C LYS A 2 -44.11 -30.78 14.63
N LYS A 3 -43.84 -30.83 15.95
CA LYS A 3 -42.68 -30.12 16.56
C LYS A 3 -41.30 -30.72 16.23
N HIS A 4 -41.20 -32.04 16.02
CA HIS A 4 -39.92 -32.66 15.68
C HIS A 4 -39.46 -32.39 14.25
N THR A 5 -40.40 -32.16 13.33
CA THR A 5 -40.08 -31.82 11.93
C THR A 5 -39.43 -30.44 11.82
N TYR A 6 -39.83 -29.46 12.63
CA TYR A 6 -39.23 -28.11 12.62
C TYR A 6 -37.81 -28.09 13.17
N LEU A 7 -37.50 -28.86 14.22
CA LEU A 7 -36.17 -28.88 14.82
C LEU A 7 -35.12 -29.48 13.86
N VAL A 8 -35.50 -30.55 13.14
CA VAL A 8 -34.62 -31.19 12.14
C VAL A 8 -34.41 -30.30 10.93
N PHE A 9 -35.44 -29.56 10.50
CA PHE A 9 -35.33 -28.61 9.39
C PHE A 9 -34.44 -27.40 9.72
N TYR A 10 -34.54 -26.84 10.93
CA TYR A 10 -33.68 -25.74 11.39
C TYR A 10 -32.23 -26.20 11.59
N ALA A 11 -32.00 -27.40 12.12
CA ALA A 11 -30.66 -27.96 12.23
C ALA A 11 -30.01 -28.14 10.84
N PHE A 12 -30.78 -28.58 9.83
CA PHE A 12 -30.30 -28.71 8.46
C PHE A 12 -29.97 -27.35 7.81
N ILE A 13 -30.79 -26.32 8.02
CA ILE A 13 -30.51 -24.97 7.48
C ILE A 13 -29.26 -24.37 8.12
N ILE A 14 -29.06 -24.51 9.43
CA ILE A 14 -27.88 -23.98 10.14
C ILE A 14 -26.61 -24.73 9.71
N ILE A 15 -26.69 -26.06 9.57
CA ILE A 15 -25.55 -26.87 9.08
C ILE A 15 -25.24 -26.53 7.62
N PHE A 16 -26.24 -26.33 6.76
CA PHE A 16 -26.03 -25.97 5.36
C PHE A 16 -25.48 -24.53 5.21
N SER A 17 -25.92 -23.59 6.05
CA SER A 17 -25.37 -22.22 6.08
C SER A 17 -23.95 -22.15 6.65
N LEU A 18 -23.58 -23.04 7.57
CA LEU A 18 -22.21 -23.16 8.10
C LEU A 18 -21.29 -23.88 7.10
N LEU A 19 -21.81 -24.83 6.31
CA LEU A 19 -21.04 -25.58 5.32
C LEU A 19 -20.68 -24.74 4.09
N THR A 20 -21.51 -23.77 3.70
CA THR A 20 -21.21 -22.84 2.59
C THR A 20 -20.07 -21.88 2.93
N ILE A 21 -19.79 -21.61 4.21
CA ILE A 21 -18.70 -20.74 4.64
C ILE A 21 -17.32 -21.40 4.42
N PHE A 22 -17.25 -22.74 4.46
CA PHE A 22 -16.02 -23.51 4.21
C PHE A 22 -15.72 -23.76 2.72
N LEU A 23 -16.68 -23.52 1.83
CA LEU A 23 -16.51 -23.65 0.37
C LEU A 23 -16.14 -22.33 -0.31
N ILE A 24 -16.24 -21.21 0.41
CA ILE A 24 -15.75 -19.92 -0.06
C ILE A 24 -14.24 -19.88 0.23
N PRO A 25 -13.37 -19.73 -0.77
CA PRO A 25 -11.94 -19.63 -0.52
C PRO A 25 -11.68 -18.45 0.43
N PRO A 26 -10.77 -18.58 1.41
CA PRO A 26 -10.56 -17.56 2.46
C PRO A 26 -10.26 -16.16 1.91
N LYS A 27 -9.78 -16.07 0.67
CA LYS A 27 -9.53 -14.83 -0.07
C LYS A 27 -10.80 -14.02 -0.37
N PHE A 28 -11.97 -14.65 -0.46
CA PHE A 28 -13.24 -13.99 -0.76
C PHE A 28 -13.95 -13.46 0.49
N LEU A 29 -13.65 -14.00 1.68
CA LEU A 29 -14.16 -13.47 2.96
C LEU A 29 -13.44 -12.17 3.37
N ALA A 30 -12.18 -12.00 2.95
CA ALA A 30 -11.38 -10.81 3.26
C ALA A 30 -11.80 -9.55 2.47
N ASP A 31 -12.19 -9.70 1.20
CA ASP A 31 -12.63 -8.55 0.39
C ASP A 31 -14.06 -8.08 0.75
N SER A 32 -14.85 -8.88 1.49
CA SER A 32 -16.17 -8.51 2.02
C SER A 32 -16.17 -8.05 3.48
N LEU A 33 -15.06 -8.17 4.20
CA LEU A 33 -14.85 -7.54 5.52
C LEU A 33 -14.02 -6.27 5.32
N LEU A 34 -14.67 -5.16 4.98
CA LEU A 34 -14.10 -3.85 5.28
C LEU A 34 -13.92 -3.79 6.81
N ILE A 35 -12.67 -3.81 7.25
CA ILE A 35 -12.28 -3.80 8.66
C ILE A 35 -12.78 -2.50 9.30
N ASP A 36 -13.83 -2.63 10.11
CA ASP A 36 -14.44 -1.60 10.96
C ASP A 36 -13.74 -1.62 12.34
N THR A 37 -12.42 -1.43 12.34
CA THR A 37 -11.63 -1.41 13.58
C THR A 37 -10.86 -0.10 13.70
N ASP A 38 -10.93 0.50 14.89
CA ASP A 38 -10.21 1.73 15.21
C ASP A 38 -8.69 1.57 15.03
N ILE A 39 -8.04 2.62 14.55
CA ILE A 39 -6.63 2.61 14.21
C ILE A 39 -5.81 3.25 15.33
N PRO A 40 -4.88 2.53 15.99
CA PRO A 40 -4.13 3.10 17.11
C PRO A 40 -3.19 4.23 16.67
N ILE A 41 -3.14 5.29 17.48
CA ILE A 41 -2.24 6.44 17.28
C ILE A 41 -0.87 6.13 17.91
N ASN A 42 -0.02 5.45 17.15
CA ASN A 42 1.29 5.00 17.64
C ASN A 42 2.37 5.13 16.55
N SER A 43 3.61 4.80 16.92
CA SER A 43 4.77 4.86 16.01
C SER A 43 4.77 3.82 14.89
N ILE A 44 3.84 2.87 14.87
CA ILE A 44 3.68 1.90 13.78
C ILE A 44 2.86 2.52 12.66
N ASN A 45 1.72 3.13 12.99
CA ASN A 45 0.82 3.74 12.02
C ASN A 45 1.21 5.18 11.64
N PHE A 46 1.83 5.91 12.58
CA PHE A 46 2.28 7.29 12.41
C PHE A 46 3.69 7.44 13.01
N PRO A 47 4.76 7.04 12.31
CA PRO A 47 6.13 6.97 12.86
C PRO A 47 6.68 8.34 13.31
N ASP A 48 6.43 9.41 12.56
CA ASP A 48 6.90 10.75 12.87
C ASP A 48 6.19 11.35 14.10
N ASN A 49 6.99 11.82 15.06
CA ASN A 49 6.47 12.33 16.34
C ASN A 49 5.64 13.62 16.17
N ALA A 50 6.05 14.53 15.28
CA ALA A 50 5.35 15.78 15.05
C ALA A 50 4.06 15.54 14.28
N PHE A 51 4.08 14.64 13.29
CA PHE A 51 2.85 14.23 12.59
C PHE A 51 1.88 13.55 13.56
N ARG A 52 2.35 12.59 14.37
CA ARG A 52 1.51 11.89 15.35
C ARG A 52 0.91 12.84 16.41
N ALA A 53 1.68 13.82 16.88
CA ALA A 53 1.18 14.84 17.80
C ALA A 53 0.10 15.74 17.17
N TYR A 54 0.19 16.01 15.86
CA TYR A 54 -0.86 16.71 15.14
C TYR A 54 -2.15 15.87 15.03
N ILE A 55 -2.01 14.58 14.68
CA ILE A 55 -3.12 13.64 14.54
C ILE A 55 -3.89 13.45 15.85
N GLN A 56 -3.25 13.58 17.02
CA GLN A 56 -3.90 13.47 18.33
C GLN A 56 -5.10 14.42 18.50
N LYS A 57 -5.17 15.52 17.74
CA LYS A 57 -6.31 16.46 17.76
C LYS A 57 -7.59 15.86 17.18
N PHE A 58 -7.48 14.79 16.40
CA PHE A 58 -8.60 14.10 15.76
C PHE A 58 -9.16 12.95 16.60
N ASP A 59 -8.45 12.53 17.64
CA ASP A 59 -8.91 11.61 18.69
C ASP A 59 -9.81 12.39 19.65
N THR A 60 -11.10 12.47 19.30
CA THR A 60 -12.10 13.29 19.99
C THR A 60 -12.57 12.67 21.29
N ASN A 61 -12.56 11.33 21.37
CA ASN A 61 -12.94 10.59 22.57
C ASN A 61 -11.75 10.29 23.51
N GLN A 62 -10.52 10.58 23.05
CA GLN A 62 -9.25 10.43 23.77
C GLN A 62 -8.95 8.98 24.17
N ASP A 63 -9.39 8.01 23.38
CA ASP A 63 -9.14 6.59 23.64
C ASP A 63 -7.80 6.10 23.09
N GLY A 64 -7.08 6.94 22.34
CA GLY A 64 -5.79 6.63 21.73
C GLY A 64 -5.90 5.94 20.36
N TYR A 65 -7.09 5.83 19.80
CA TYR A 65 -7.38 5.29 18.48
C TYR A 65 -8.10 6.32 17.61
N LEU A 66 -8.07 6.11 16.30
CA LEU A 66 -8.89 6.83 15.34
C LEU A 66 -9.99 5.91 14.86
N SER A 67 -11.22 6.25 15.19
CA SER A 67 -12.41 5.60 14.66
C SER A 67 -12.63 5.91 13.18
N VAL A 68 -13.46 5.10 12.53
CA VAL A 68 -13.88 5.35 11.14
C VAL A 68 -14.57 6.71 11.00
N ASP A 69 -15.36 7.13 11.99
CA ASP A 69 -16.04 8.42 11.98
C ASP A 69 -15.07 9.59 12.10
N GLU A 70 -14.09 9.49 13.01
CA GLU A 70 -13.03 10.50 13.13
C GLU A 70 -12.25 10.64 11.83
N LEU A 71 -11.77 9.54 11.25
CA LEU A 71 -11.07 9.54 9.95
C LEU A 71 -11.93 10.12 8.82
N ASN A 72 -13.21 9.77 8.76
CA ASN A 72 -14.12 10.23 7.72
C ASN A 72 -14.50 11.71 7.85
N SER A 73 -14.43 12.27 9.06
CA SER A 73 -14.75 13.68 9.32
C SER A 73 -13.65 14.65 8.84
N ILE A 74 -12.42 14.17 8.67
CA ILE A 74 -11.29 15.01 8.31
C ILE A 74 -11.22 15.22 6.79
N ASP A 75 -11.33 16.49 6.38
CA ASP A 75 -11.14 16.90 4.99
C ASP A 75 -9.95 17.86 4.77
N THR A 76 -9.30 18.29 5.85
CA THR A 76 -8.19 19.24 5.82
C THR A 76 -7.12 18.87 6.84
N ILE A 77 -5.85 18.83 6.41
CA ILE A 77 -4.68 18.62 7.26
C ILE A 77 -3.64 19.70 6.95
N LYS A 78 -3.14 20.37 7.99
CA LYS A 78 -2.17 21.46 7.91
C LYS A 78 -0.98 21.21 8.82
N LEU A 79 0.16 20.92 8.22
CA LEU A 79 1.39 20.46 8.84
C LEU A 79 2.55 21.44 8.62
N SER A 80 2.25 22.66 8.18
CA SER A 80 3.24 23.67 7.81
C SER A 80 4.13 24.07 8.99
N ASP A 81 5.32 24.57 8.68
CA ASP A 81 6.29 25.10 9.65
C ASP A 81 6.66 24.07 10.74
N SER A 82 6.93 22.83 10.32
CA SER A 82 7.19 21.71 11.22
C SER A 82 8.41 20.89 10.83
N ASP A 83 8.93 20.12 11.77
CA ASP A 83 10.08 19.23 11.56
C ASP A 83 9.73 17.88 10.90
N ILE A 84 8.52 17.75 10.34
CA ILE A 84 7.97 16.50 9.80
C ILE A 84 8.80 15.99 8.61
N LYS A 85 9.14 14.71 8.64
CA LYS A 85 9.90 14.01 7.59
C LYS A 85 9.18 12.81 6.99
N ASP A 86 8.23 12.26 7.73
CA ASP A 86 7.50 11.05 7.37
C ASP A 86 6.00 11.24 7.66
N ILE A 87 5.19 11.08 6.62
CA ILE A 87 3.72 11.20 6.69
C ILE A 87 3.03 9.84 6.54
N THR A 88 3.74 8.74 6.80
CA THR A 88 3.17 7.40 6.88
C THR A 88 1.91 7.43 7.75
N GLY A 89 0.81 6.89 7.21
CA GLY A 89 -0.53 6.99 7.80
C GLY A 89 -1.46 7.99 7.12
N ILE A 90 -0.96 8.95 6.31
CA ILE A 90 -1.80 9.97 5.66
C ILE A 90 -2.90 9.40 4.75
N LYS A 91 -2.68 8.24 4.12
CA LYS A 91 -3.65 7.58 3.24
C LYS A 91 -4.88 7.01 3.97
N LEU A 92 -4.87 6.98 5.30
CA LEU A 92 -6.03 6.59 6.12
C LEU A 92 -7.16 7.64 6.04
N PHE A 93 -6.84 8.91 5.78
CA PHE A 93 -7.80 10.02 5.66
C PHE A 93 -8.45 10.06 4.27
N LYS A 94 -9.32 9.09 3.98
CA LYS A 94 -9.93 8.87 2.66
C LYS A 94 -10.76 10.04 2.13
N ASN A 95 -11.24 10.92 3.03
CA ASN A 95 -12.03 12.11 2.69
C ASN A 95 -11.21 13.41 2.61
N LEU A 96 -9.88 13.35 2.75
CA LEU A 96 -9.01 14.52 2.68
C LEU A 96 -9.13 15.23 1.33
N LYS A 97 -9.37 16.54 1.38
CA LYS A 97 -9.46 17.44 0.22
C LYS A 97 -8.28 18.40 0.12
N MET A 98 -7.73 18.82 1.25
CA MET A 98 -6.61 19.76 1.32
C MET A 98 -5.51 19.23 2.24
N LEU A 99 -4.28 19.17 1.70
CA LEU A 99 -3.06 18.88 2.45
C LEU A 99 -2.10 20.06 2.32
N ASP A 100 -1.67 20.60 3.45
CA ASP A 100 -0.65 21.63 3.54
C ASP A 100 0.54 21.08 4.32
N ILE A 101 1.70 21.00 3.65
CA ILE A 101 2.98 20.53 4.15
C ILE A 101 4.09 21.52 3.76
N GLN A 102 3.77 22.81 3.66
CA GLN A 102 4.76 23.84 3.37
C GLN A 102 5.83 23.91 4.47
N HIS A 103 7.08 24.25 4.15
CA HIS A 103 8.14 24.44 5.15
C HIS A 103 8.36 23.22 6.07
N THR A 104 8.44 22.02 5.50
CA THR A 104 8.75 20.77 6.24
C THR A 104 10.10 20.16 5.80
N LYS A 105 10.37 18.91 6.20
CA LYS A 105 11.61 18.18 5.88
C LYS A 105 11.36 16.91 5.08
N ILE A 106 10.22 16.84 4.39
CA ILE A 106 9.86 15.69 3.57
C ILE A 106 10.75 15.60 2.32
N THR A 107 11.11 14.37 1.94
CA THR A 107 11.99 14.11 0.77
C THR A 107 11.26 13.43 -0.38
N ASN A 108 10.13 12.79 -0.09
CA ASN A 108 9.26 12.08 -1.02
C ASN A 108 7.80 12.21 -0.55
N LEU A 109 6.88 12.40 -1.48
CA LEU A 109 5.46 12.57 -1.18
C LEU A 109 4.62 11.55 -1.96
N ASP A 110 4.14 10.51 -1.29
CA ASP A 110 3.27 9.48 -1.88
C ASP A 110 1.80 9.68 -1.47
N LEU A 111 0.97 10.19 -2.37
CA LEU A 111 -0.46 10.45 -2.16
C LEU A 111 -1.35 9.59 -3.08
N GLN A 112 -0.82 8.52 -3.66
CA GLN A 112 -1.56 7.69 -4.62
C GLN A 112 -2.94 7.27 -4.10
N ASN A 113 -3.94 7.30 -4.98
CA ASN A 113 -5.33 6.93 -4.73
C ASN A 113 -6.10 7.83 -3.73
N MET A 114 -5.60 9.01 -3.39
CA MET A 114 -6.37 9.98 -2.58
C MET A 114 -7.44 10.68 -3.42
N LYS A 115 -8.49 9.94 -3.77
CA LYS A 115 -9.52 10.32 -4.75
C LYS A 115 -10.32 11.57 -4.40
N LYS A 116 -10.33 12.01 -3.14
CA LYS A 116 -11.04 13.24 -2.70
C LYS A 116 -10.15 14.47 -2.65
N LEU A 117 -8.84 14.31 -2.81
CA LEU A 117 -7.87 15.38 -2.73
C LEU A 117 -8.07 16.35 -3.89
N THR A 118 -8.10 17.64 -3.59
CA THR A 118 -8.28 18.72 -4.58
C THR A 118 -7.12 19.71 -4.58
N ASN A 119 -6.42 19.87 -3.46
CA ASN A 119 -5.33 20.83 -3.29
C ASN A 119 -4.19 20.26 -2.44
N VAL A 120 -2.95 20.46 -2.89
CA VAL A 120 -1.72 20.15 -2.14
C VAL A 120 -0.78 21.35 -2.14
N GLU A 121 -0.36 21.76 -0.95
CA GLU A 121 0.60 22.84 -0.76
C GLU A 121 1.89 22.28 -0.16
N TYR A 122 3.00 22.42 -0.88
CA TYR A 122 4.29 21.82 -0.52
C TYR A 122 5.49 22.74 -0.80
N THR A 123 5.26 24.04 -0.95
CA THR A 123 6.35 25.01 -1.19
C THR A 123 7.35 25.03 -0.04
N ASN A 124 8.56 25.50 -0.32
CA ASN A 124 9.66 25.58 0.64
C ASN A 124 10.08 24.24 1.26
N ASN A 125 10.03 23.16 0.46
CA ASN A 125 10.56 21.84 0.82
C ASN A 125 11.81 21.50 -0.01
N SER A 126 12.94 22.14 0.30
CA SER A 126 14.19 22.06 -0.48
C SER A 126 14.78 20.65 -0.68
N SER A 127 14.37 19.66 0.11
CA SER A 127 14.85 18.26 0.01
C SER A 127 13.84 17.33 -0.69
N LEU A 128 12.68 17.84 -1.09
CA LEU A 128 11.67 17.07 -1.81
C LEU A 128 12.20 16.76 -3.22
N THR A 129 12.12 15.50 -3.61
CA THR A 129 12.63 15.03 -4.91
C THR A 129 11.55 14.36 -5.75
N THR A 130 10.52 13.80 -5.11
CA THR A 130 9.49 13.00 -5.76
C THR A 130 8.11 13.30 -5.19
N LEU A 131 7.12 13.42 -6.08
CA LEU A 131 5.70 13.54 -5.78
C LEU A 131 4.94 12.50 -6.58
N ASP A 132 4.07 11.73 -5.93
CA ASP A 132 3.25 10.71 -6.59
C ASP A 132 1.77 10.97 -6.36
N PHE A 133 1.12 11.50 -7.39
CA PHE A 133 -0.30 11.85 -7.41
C PHE A 133 -1.11 10.89 -8.28
N ARG A 134 -0.55 9.74 -8.68
CA ARG A 134 -1.27 8.79 -9.51
C ARG A 134 -2.58 8.38 -8.84
N HIS A 135 -3.64 8.34 -9.65
CA HIS A 135 -5.01 8.05 -9.21
C HIS A 135 -5.62 9.08 -8.26
N CYS A 136 -5.12 10.31 -8.19
CA CYS A 136 -5.76 11.43 -7.51
C CYS A 136 -6.68 12.22 -8.47
N ASP A 137 -7.70 11.56 -9.01
CA ASP A 137 -8.48 12.05 -10.17
C ASP A 137 -9.18 13.41 -9.95
N ASN A 138 -9.38 13.83 -8.69
CA ASN A 138 -9.98 15.12 -8.34
C ASN A 138 -8.97 16.23 -8.01
N LEU A 139 -7.67 15.93 -8.04
CA LEU A 139 -6.62 16.89 -7.76
C LEU A 139 -6.66 18.01 -8.81
N VAL A 140 -6.77 19.25 -8.35
CA VAL A 140 -6.82 20.43 -9.21
C VAL A 140 -5.47 21.11 -9.19
N THR A 141 -4.97 21.44 -8.00
CA THR A 141 -3.76 22.22 -7.82
C THR A 141 -2.76 21.49 -6.93
N ALA A 142 -1.50 21.55 -7.32
CA ALA A 142 -0.37 21.28 -6.45
C ALA A 142 0.65 22.40 -6.73
N HIS A 143 1.02 23.16 -5.69
CA HIS A 143 1.83 24.37 -5.85
C HIS A 143 3.17 24.10 -6.58
N HIS A 144 3.74 25.13 -7.22
CA HIS A 144 4.90 25.05 -8.12
C HIS A 144 6.06 24.13 -7.69
N SER A 145 6.67 23.48 -8.68
CA SER A 145 7.99 22.85 -8.55
C SER A 145 9.06 23.89 -8.22
N GLU A 146 9.89 23.60 -7.23
CA GLU A 146 10.99 24.48 -6.79
C GLU A 146 12.35 23.86 -7.08
N ASN A 147 12.48 22.53 -7.02
CA ASN A 147 13.77 21.84 -7.05
C ASN A 147 13.90 20.81 -8.18
N ASN A 148 13.20 21.01 -9.30
CA ASN A 148 13.09 20.01 -10.36
C ASN A 148 12.64 18.64 -9.81
N GLU A 149 11.59 18.64 -8.98
CA GLU A 149 11.04 17.40 -8.45
C GLU A 149 10.41 16.58 -9.57
N THR A 150 10.48 15.24 -9.45
CA THR A 150 9.77 14.33 -10.34
C THR A 150 8.34 14.13 -9.86
N VAL A 151 7.36 14.38 -10.74
CA VAL A 151 5.94 14.30 -10.42
C VAL A 151 5.29 13.20 -11.25
N TYR A 152 4.79 12.17 -10.58
CA TYR A 152 4.05 11.08 -11.21
C TYR A 152 2.56 11.40 -11.21
N ILE A 153 1.94 11.44 -12.39
CA ILE A 153 0.49 11.58 -12.55
C ILE A 153 -0.09 10.42 -13.35
N SER A 154 -1.37 10.12 -13.11
CA SER A 154 -2.11 9.18 -13.94
C SER A 154 -2.68 9.91 -15.15
N ALA A 155 -2.70 9.24 -16.30
CA ALA A 155 -3.55 9.67 -17.38
C ALA A 155 -5.02 9.70 -16.93
N GLY A 156 -5.77 10.71 -17.40
CA GLY A 156 -7.14 10.97 -16.97
C GLY A 156 -7.25 11.96 -15.80
N MET A 157 -6.13 12.50 -15.29
CA MET A 157 -6.13 13.60 -14.32
C MET A 157 -6.44 14.95 -15.01
N LEU A 158 -7.63 15.05 -15.61
CA LEU A 158 -8.06 16.15 -16.47
C LEU A 158 -8.27 17.49 -15.73
N ARG A 159 -8.25 17.47 -14.40
CA ARG A 159 -8.43 18.65 -13.54
C ARG A 159 -7.11 19.24 -13.07
N PHE A 160 -6.01 18.49 -13.16
CA PHE A 160 -4.73 18.89 -12.61
C PHE A 160 -4.08 19.95 -13.48
N VAL A 161 -3.87 21.14 -12.94
CA VAL A 161 -3.27 22.29 -13.64
C VAL A 161 -1.85 22.60 -13.18
N GLY A 162 -1.32 21.87 -12.18
CA GLY A 162 -0.05 22.20 -11.53
C GLY A 162 -0.15 23.50 -10.72
N CYS A 163 0.76 24.43 -10.98
CA CYS A 163 0.79 25.74 -10.33
C CYS A 163 -0.29 26.68 -10.90
N PRO A 164 -1.18 27.25 -10.06
CA PRO A 164 -2.23 28.15 -10.53
C PRO A 164 -1.72 29.53 -10.98
N TYR A 165 -0.50 29.92 -10.60
CA TYR A 165 0.06 31.24 -10.91
C TYR A 165 0.99 31.24 -12.12
N VAL A 166 1.72 30.14 -12.36
CA VAL A 166 2.69 30.00 -13.44
C VAL A 166 2.55 28.60 -14.04
N PRO A 167 1.81 28.44 -15.16
CA PRO A 167 1.46 27.13 -15.73
C PRO A 167 2.65 26.23 -16.05
N GLU A 168 3.82 26.79 -16.34
CA GLU A 168 5.05 26.08 -16.72
C GLU A 168 5.72 25.39 -15.51
N HIS A 169 5.41 25.82 -14.27
CA HIS A 169 6.07 25.36 -13.05
C HIS A 169 5.53 24.00 -12.56
N THR A 170 5.52 22.99 -13.42
CA THR A 170 4.97 21.64 -13.14
C THR A 170 6.01 20.59 -12.75
N GLY A 171 7.30 20.94 -12.78
CA GLY A 171 8.39 20.01 -12.50
C GLY A 171 8.61 19.00 -13.62
N HIS A 172 9.25 17.87 -13.31
CA HIS A 172 9.42 16.77 -14.28
C HIS A 172 8.21 15.82 -14.23
N LEU A 173 7.24 16.00 -15.14
CA LEU A 173 6.05 15.13 -15.17
C LEU A 173 6.37 13.78 -15.81
N ILE A 174 5.95 12.70 -15.16
CA ILE A 174 5.96 11.34 -15.72
C ILE A 174 4.50 10.89 -15.92
N ILE A 175 4.14 10.60 -17.17
CA ILE A 175 2.76 10.30 -17.59
C ILE A 175 2.73 8.93 -18.29
N ASP A 176 1.91 8.02 -17.77
CA ASP A 176 1.71 6.68 -18.35
C ASP A 176 0.59 6.69 -19.41
N LEU A 177 0.93 6.46 -20.68
CA LEU A 177 -0.02 6.37 -21.78
C LEU A 177 -0.41 4.92 -22.14
N ARG A 178 0.08 3.91 -21.42
CA ARG A 178 -0.22 2.51 -21.76
C ARG A 178 -1.71 2.22 -21.68
N GLY A 179 -2.21 1.54 -22.71
CA GLY A 179 -3.64 1.25 -22.87
C GLY A 179 -4.47 2.46 -23.33
N LEU A 180 -3.85 3.61 -23.55
CA LEU A 180 -4.49 4.85 -24.03
C LEU A 180 -3.96 5.30 -25.40
N THR A 181 -3.03 4.54 -25.97
CA THR A 181 -2.50 4.77 -27.31
C THR A 181 -3.26 3.94 -28.35
N SER A 182 -3.37 4.48 -29.55
CA SER A 182 -3.73 3.76 -30.78
C SER A 182 -2.50 3.65 -31.68
N ILE A 183 -2.53 2.73 -32.64
CA ILE A 183 -1.44 2.59 -33.62
C ILE A 183 -1.89 3.20 -34.94
N ASP A 184 -1.12 4.14 -35.49
CA ASP A 184 -1.38 4.71 -36.81
C ASP A 184 -0.86 3.82 -37.96
N ASP A 185 -1.14 4.20 -39.20
CA ASP A 185 -0.72 3.45 -40.40
C ASP A 185 0.81 3.29 -40.52
N ASN A 186 1.59 4.16 -39.87
CA ASN A 186 3.06 4.10 -39.83
C ASN A 186 3.59 3.25 -38.66
N GLY A 187 2.69 2.74 -37.81
CA GLY A 187 3.00 1.97 -36.62
C GLY A 187 3.28 2.84 -35.39
N ASN A 188 3.18 4.17 -35.47
CA ASN A 188 3.43 5.06 -34.35
C ASN A 188 2.29 4.97 -33.33
N LYS A 189 2.64 5.21 -32.07
CA LYS A 189 1.72 5.23 -30.94
C LYS A 189 1.13 6.61 -30.81
N THR A 190 -0.14 6.75 -31.15
CA THR A 190 -0.88 8.02 -31.12
C THR A 190 -1.77 8.10 -29.88
N CYS A 191 -1.87 9.28 -29.27
CA CYS A 191 -2.70 9.51 -28.10
C CYS A 191 -3.35 10.89 -28.17
N ASP A 192 -4.66 10.96 -27.95
CA ASP A 192 -5.40 12.20 -27.78
C ASP A 192 -5.17 12.74 -26.35
N LEU A 193 -4.34 13.79 -26.23
CA LEU A 193 -3.94 14.33 -24.93
C LEU A 193 -5.12 14.91 -24.13
N THR A 194 -6.25 15.22 -24.77
CA THR A 194 -7.46 15.68 -24.05
C THR A 194 -8.07 14.62 -23.14
N LYS A 195 -7.68 13.35 -23.32
CA LYS A 195 -8.06 12.22 -22.47
C LYS A 195 -7.02 11.90 -21.39
N VAL A 196 -5.87 12.56 -21.44
CA VAL A 196 -4.70 12.24 -20.59
C VAL A 196 -4.48 13.32 -19.54
N ILE A 197 -4.41 14.58 -19.97
CA ILE A 197 -4.01 15.73 -19.14
C ILE A 197 -5.00 16.88 -19.29
N SER A 198 -4.95 17.84 -18.36
CA SER A 198 -5.87 18.98 -18.37
C SER A 198 -5.64 19.93 -19.56
N PRO A 199 -6.66 20.69 -19.98
CA PRO A 199 -6.52 21.72 -21.02
C PRO A 199 -5.40 22.74 -20.72
N THR A 200 -5.17 23.06 -19.44
CA THR A 200 -4.08 23.95 -19.02
C THR A 200 -2.71 23.36 -19.35
N LEU A 201 -2.49 22.09 -19.04
CA LEU A 201 -1.24 21.41 -19.36
C LEU A 201 -1.05 21.24 -20.88
N ILE A 202 -2.13 20.97 -21.62
CA ILE A 202 -2.07 20.92 -23.10
C ILE A 202 -1.64 22.28 -23.67
N LYS A 203 -2.08 23.40 -23.08
CA LYS A 203 -1.67 24.74 -23.52
C LYS A 203 -0.16 24.95 -23.35
N VAL A 204 0.39 24.57 -22.19
CA VAL A 204 1.85 24.62 -21.93
C VAL A 204 2.61 23.79 -22.96
N PHE A 205 2.15 22.55 -23.19
CA PHE A 205 2.76 21.63 -24.15
C PHE A 205 2.72 22.18 -25.59
N LYS A 206 1.62 22.83 -25.98
CA LYS A 206 1.41 23.41 -27.31
C LYS A 206 2.37 24.57 -27.60
N GLU A 207 2.68 25.40 -26.61
CA GLU A 207 3.53 26.58 -26.76
C GLU A 207 5.00 26.23 -27.10
N GLN A 208 5.42 24.99 -26.81
CA GLN A 208 6.79 24.51 -26.99
C GLN A 208 7.05 23.88 -28.38
N GLY A 209 6.03 23.68 -29.22
CA GLY A 209 6.20 23.23 -30.61
C GLY A 209 6.84 21.85 -30.77
N HIS A 210 6.39 20.87 -29.98
CA HIS A 210 7.02 19.55 -29.91
C HIS A 210 6.87 18.69 -31.18
N PRO A 211 7.91 17.91 -31.54
CA PRO A 211 7.80 16.93 -32.61
C PRO A 211 6.75 15.86 -32.26
N GLY A 212 5.96 15.47 -33.26
CA GLY A 212 4.91 14.46 -33.10
C GLY A 212 3.62 14.98 -32.45
N PHE A 213 3.57 16.23 -31.95
CA PHE A 213 2.33 16.81 -31.44
C PHE A 213 1.58 17.60 -32.52
N ASP A 214 0.33 17.24 -32.78
CA ASP A 214 -0.57 17.99 -33.65
C ASP A 214 -1.46 18.94 -32.81
N PRO A 215 -1.24 20.27 -32.89
CA PRO A 215 -1.97 21.25 -32.08
C PRO A 215 -3.42 21.49 -32.52
N SER A 216 -3.85 20.93 -33.66
CA SER A 216 -5.23 21.02 -34.15
C SER A 216 -6.12 19.92 -33.58
N SER A 217 -5.57 18.71 -33.43
CA SER A 217 -6.27 17.55 -32.86
C SER A 217 -5.89 17.27 -31.40
N ASN A 218 -4.85 17.92 -30.86
CA ASN A 218 -4.20 17.59 -29.58
C ASN A 218 -3.66 16.15 -29.52
N THR A 219 -3.35 15.58 -30.68
CA THR A 219 -2.81 14.22 -30.76
C THR A 219 -1.30 14.25 -30.64
N LEU A 220 -0.76 13.46 -29.72
CA LEU A 220 0.67 13.16 -29.64
C LEU A 220 0.96 11.85 -30.37
N SER A 221 1.90 11.86 -31.30
CA SER A 221 2.42 10.69 -32.01
C SER A 221 3.83 10.39 -31.54
N ILE A 222 3.99 9.25 -30.89
CA ILE A 222 5.26 8.72 -30.38
C ILE A 222 5.77 7.65 -31.36
N PRO A 223 7.01 7.75 -31.86
CA PRO A 223 7.55 6.79 -32.81
C PRO A 223 7.40 5.34 -32.34
N ARG A 224 7.08 4.43 -33.27
CA ARG A 224 6.78 3.03 -32.96
C ARG A 224 7.84 2.32 -32.08
N ASN A 225 9.10 2.70 -32.25
CA ASN A 225 10.24 2.09 -31.56
C ASN A 225 10.54 2.73 -30.19
N GLU A 226 9.88 3.84 -29.84
CA GLU A 226 10.12 4.54 -28.57
C GLU A 226 9.21 4.01 -27.47
N THR A 227 9.83 3.57 -26.38
CA THR A 227 9.16 3.11 -25.16
C THR A 227 8.70 4.28 -24.29
N SER A 228 9.36 5.42 -24.42
CA SER A 228 9.03 6.68 -23.79
C SER A 228 9.61 7.83 -24.61
N SER A 229 9.02 9.02 -24.48
CA SER A 229 9.51 10.23 -25.15
C SER A 229 9.53 11.39 -24.16
N ASP A 230 10.63 12.13 -24.16
CA ASP A 230 10.85 13.29 -23.31
C ASP A 230 10.64 14.59 -24.10
N TYR A 231 9.95 15.54 -23.48
CA TYR A 231 9.63 16.84 -24.07
C TYR A 231 9.96 17.95 -23.09
N SER A 232 10.49 19.08 -23.56
CA SER A 232 10.73 20.26 -22.70
C SER A 232 9.42 20.87 -22.22
N ALA A 233 9.35 21.37 -21.00
CA ALA A 233 8.09 21.90 -20.45
C ALA A 233 8.23 23.24 -19.73
N GLY A 234 9.13 24.09 -20.21
CA GLY A 234 9.42 25.39 -19.61
C GLY A 234 10.47 25.30 -18.51
N ILE A 235 10.25 26.02 -17.42
CA ILE A 235 11.17 26.15 -16.29
C ILE A 235 10.44 26.03 -14.94
N ASP A 236 11.17 25.69 -13.88
CA ASP A 236 10.67 25.65 -12.51
C ASP A 236 10.76 27.03 -11.80
N GLY A 237 10.34 27.10 -10.54
CA GLY A 237 10.40 28.32 -9.72
C GLY A 237 11.81 28.87 -9.49
N ASN A 238 12.85 28.08 -9.75
CA ASN A 238 14.26 28.45 -9.66
C ASN A 238 14.92 28.62 -11.04
N ASN A 239 14.12 28.77 -12.10
CA ASN A 239 14.56 29.01 -13.47
C ASN A 239 15.40 27.86 -14.06
N LYS A 240 15.16 26.62 -13.62
CA LYS A 240 15.75 25.39 -14.18
C LYS A 240 14.81 24.78 -15.19
N ALA A 241 15.34 24.17 -16.25
CA ALA A 241 14.52 23.52 -17.26
C ALA A 241 13.74 22.33 -16.70
N THR A 242 12.47 22.21 -17.11
CA THR A 242 11.58 21.09 -16.79
C THR A 242 11.31 20.22 -18.03
N SER A 243 10.86 18.99 -17.81
CA SER A 243 10.57 18.05 -18.90
C SER A 243 9.40 17.11 -18.58
N TRP A 244 8.64 16.72 -19.59
CA TRP A 244 7.56 15.76 -19.47
C TRP A 244 7.91 14.48 -20.24
N THR A 245 7.81 13.35 -19.54
CA THR A 245 8.05 12.03 -20.09
C THR A 245 6.72 11.31 -20.29
N PHE A 246 6.40 10.97 -21.54
CA PHE A 246 5.25 10.12 -21.86
C PHE A 246 5.74 8.69 -22.06
N ILE A 247 5.25 7.76 -21.24
CA ILE A 247 5.62 6.35 -21.29
C ILE A 247 4.58 5.61 -22.13
N THR A 248 5.04 4.90 -23.16
CA THR A 248 4.19 4.08 -24.02
C THR A 248 4.46 2.57 -23.92
N ASP A 249 5.69 2.15 -23.56
CA ASP A 249 6.12 0.76 -23.29
C ASP A 249 7.26 0.74 -22.21
N GLY A 250 7.36 -0.19 -21.23
CA GLY A 250 8.48 -0.42 -20.24
C GLY A 250 8.82 0.64 -19.12
N ILE A 251 9.55 0.38 -17.98
CA ILE A 251 9.83 -0.87 -17.19
C ILE A 251 9.48 -0.68 -15.70
N PRO A 252 8.63 -1.55 -15.12
CA PRO A 252 8.41 -1.68 -13.69
C PRO A 252 9.71 -1.94 -12.91
N ALA A 253 10.07 -1.16 -11.89
CA ALA A 253 11.26 -1.43 -11.10
C ALA A 253 11.05 -2.58 -10.10
N PRO A 254 12.12 -3.34 -9.79
CA PRO A 254 12.03 -4.53 -8.96
C PRO A 254 11.67 -4.21 -7.51
N VAL A 255 10.96 -5.14 -6.88
CA VAL A 255 10.81 -5.25 -5.45
C VAL A 255 12.06 -5.92 -4.84
N THR A 256 13.01 -5.18 -4.25
CA THR A 256 14.18 -5.75 -3.58
C THR A 256 13.83 -6.38 -2.23
N VAL A 257 14.06 -7.68 -2.07
CA VAL A 257 13.81 -8.41 -0.83
C VAL A 257 15.07 -8.48 0.03
N HIS A 258 15.04 -8.00 1.27
CA HIS A 258 16.17 -8.05 2.21
C HIS A 258 16.06 -9.21 3.19
N TYR A 259 17.18 -9.87 3.55
CA TYR A 259 17.21 -10.96 4.53
C TYR A 259 18.10 -10.63 5.73
N VAL A 260 17.49 -10.37 6.88
CA VAL A 260 18.17 -9.81 8.07
C VAL A 260 17.86 -10.61 9.34
N ASP A 261 18.76 -10.57 10.32
CA ASP A 261 18.44 -11.05 11.67
C ASP A 261 17.63 -10.02 12.49
N GLY A 262 17.28 -10.36 13.73
CA GLY A 262 16.51 -9.49 14.64
C GLY A 262 17.19 -8.16 14.99
N GLU A 263 18.50 -8.02 14.74
CA GLU A 263 19.27 -6.79 14.92
C GLU A 263 19.46 -6.03 13.59
N GLY A 264 18.92 -6.56 12.49
CA GLY A 264 18.97 -5.94 11.16
C GLY A 264 20.26 -6.22 10.39
N LYS A 265 21.15 -7.09 10.89
CA LYS A 265 22.37 -7.47 10.16
C LYS A 265 21.99 -8.35 8.99
N THR A 266 22.51 -8.04 7.80
CA THR A 266 22.35 -8.90 6.62
C THR A 266 22.94 -10.27 6.91
N ILE A 267 22.08 -11.29 6.91
CA ILE A 267 22.44 -12.70 7.15
C ILE A 267 22.38 -13.53 5.87
N HIS A 268 21.80 -12.97 4.82
CA HIS A 268 21.77 -13.52 3.48
C HIS A 268 21.62 -12.37 2.47
N PHE A 269 22.13 -12.51 1.25
CA PHE A 269 22.08 -11.46 0.23
C PHE A 269 20.65 -11.06 -0.16
N ASP A 270 20.45 -9.81 -0.57
CA ASP A 270 19.17 -9.28 -1.08
C ASP A 270 18.73 -9.97 -2.39
N GLU A 271 17.43 -10.12 -2.60
CA GLU A 271 16.76 -10.64 -3.82
C GLU A 271 16.00 -9.51 -4.53
N ASN A 272 15.53 -9.66 -5.77
CA ASN A 272 14.73 -8.67 -6.50
C ASN A 272 13.54 -9.33 -7.23
N LEU A 273 12.29 -8.92 -6.96
CA LEU A 273 11.07 -9.43 -7.61
C LEU A 273 10.59 -8.48 -8.72
N THR A 274 10.22 -8.99 -9.89
CA THR A 274 9.87 -8.19 -11.10
C THR A 274 8.49 -8.57 -11.69
N GLY A 275 7.87 -7.71 -12.52
CA GLY A 275 6.55 -7.93 -13.19
C GLY A 275 5.96 -6.69 -13.90
N TYR A 276 4.64 -6.64 -14.19
CA TYR A 276 3.94 -5.49 -14.84
C TYR A 276 3.39 -4.46 -13.84
N TYR A 277 3.22 -3.18 -14.22
CA TYR A 277 2.46 -2.24 -13.37
C TYR A 277 1.05 -2.76 -13.09
N GLY A 278 0.75 -3.00 -11.82
CA GLY A 278 -0.52 -3.58 -11.41
C GLY A 278 -0.51 -5.10 -11.21
N GLN A 279 0.58 -5.84 -11.49
CA GLN A 279 0.70 -7.30 -11.25
C GLN A 279 1.15 -7.62 -9.82
N LYS A 280 0.41 -8.46 -9.10
CA LYS A 280 0.83 -8.98 -7.77
C LYS A 280 1.98 -10.02 -7.89
N VAL A 281 2.99 -9.92 -7.02
CA VAL A 281 4.18 -10.78 -6.82
C VAL A 281 4.38 -11.09 -5.33
N SER A 282 5.27 -12.02 -4.95
CA SER A 282 5.46 -12.48 -3.56
C SER A 282 6.91 -12.88 -3.21
N ALA A 283 7.42 -12.53 -2.03
CA ALA A 283 8.77 -12.81 -1.50
C ALA A 283 8.89 -14.23 -0.89
N ASN A 284 10.05 -14.88 -1.03
CA ASN A 284 10.29 -16.26 -0.57
C ASN A 284 10.88 -16.34 0.85
N ILE A 285 10.32 -17.20 1.71
CA ILE A 285 10.84 -17.44 3.06
C ILE A 285 11.86 -18.60 2.97
N MET A 286 13.13 -18.36 3.30
CA MET A 286 14.28 -19.25 3.03
C MET A 286 14.69 -20.08 4.26
N ASP A 287 15.35 -21.23 4.05
CA ASP A 287 16.01 -22.01 5.11
C ASP A 287 17.48 -21.60 5.22
N ILE A 288 17.87 -20.98 6.34
CA ILE A 288 19.19 -20.34 6.55
C ILE A 288 19.90 -21.03 7.75
N ASN A 289 21.05 -21.66 7.53
CA ASN A 289 21.75 -22.46 8.56
C ASN A 289 22.00 -21.66 9.86
N GLY A 290 21.39 -22.12 10.96
CA GLY A 290 21.49 -21.49 12.29
C GLY A 290 20.45 -20.40 12.59
N TYR A 291 19.49 -20.12 11.68
CA TYR A 291 18.46 -19.09 11.84
C TYR A 291 17.07 -19.64 11.43
N ARG A 292 15.97 -19.15 12.02
CA ARG A 292 14.59 -19.48 11.61
C ARG A 292 13.77 -18.23 11.31
N PHE A 293 12.92 -18.27 10.29
CA PHE A 293 12.05 -17.14 9.92
C PHE A 293 11.10 -16.80 11.07
N LYS A 294 11.04 -15.51 11.38
CA LYS A 294 10.17 -14.98 12.43
C LYS A 294 8.98 -14.25 11.85
N LYS A 295 9.24 -13.32 10.92
CA LYS A 295 8.23 -12.51 10.25
C LYS A 295 8.81 -11.77 9.07
N VAL A 296 7.94 -11.36 8.14
CA VAL A 296 8.26 -10.25 7.25
C VAL A 296 8.45 -9.03 8.15
N LYS A 297 9.44 -8.20 7.88
CA LYS A 297 9.64 -6.94 8.60
C LYS A 297 8.33 -6.18 8.55
N ASN A 298 7.88 -5.79 9.74
CA ASN A 298 6.60 -5.12 9.95
C ASN A 298 5.40 -6.01 9.65
N ASP A 299 5.56 -7.33 9.75
CA ASP A 299 4.55 -8.32 9.43
C ASP A 299 3.90 -8.05 8.07
N ALA A 300 4.66 -7.39 7.17
CA ALA A 300 4.19 -6.96 5.88
C ALA A 300 3.81 -8.18 5.05
N SER A 301 2.92 -7.96 4.08
CA SER A 301 2.68 -9.03 3.11
C SER A 301 4.00 -9.38 2.45
N LYS A 302 4.27 -10.68 2.32
CA LYS A 302 5.28 -11.12 1.38
C LYS A 302 4.86 -10.78 -0.06
N ASP A 303 3.59 -10.40 -0.30
CA ASP A 303 3.09 -9.99 -1.60
C ASP A 303 3.24 -8.48 -1.87
N ALA A 304 3.59 -8.09 -3.09
CA ALA A 304 3.65 -6.72 -3.59
C ALA A 304 2.99 -6.61 -4.98
N THR A 305 2.47 -5.46 -5.38
CA THR A 305 2.01 -5.24 -6.76
C THR A 305 3.07 -4.47 -7.51
N ILE A 306 3.68 -5.08 -8.52
CA ILE A 306 4.77 -4.51 -9.30
C ILE A 306 4.39 -3.15 -9.89
N SER A 307 5.37 -2.26 -9.92
CA SER A 307 5.28 -0.89 -10.37
C SER A 307 6.58 -0.44 -11.04
N TYR A 308 6.60 0.71 -11.72
CA TYR A 308 7.80 1.40 -12.26
C TYR A 308 8.82 1.86 -11.22
N ASN A 309 8.52 1.66 -9.93
CA ASN A 309 9.39 2.02 -8.82
C ASN A 309 9.97 0.80 -8.14
N LYS A 310 11.20 1.01 -7.65
CA LYS A 310 11.88 0.05 -6.81
C LYS A 310 11.05 -0.10 -5.56
N GLN A 311 10.59 -1.30 -5.30
CA GLN A 311 9.83 -1.67 -4.12
C GLN A 311 10.77 -2.47 -3.21
N GLU A 312 10.50 -2.67 -1.92
CA GLU A 312 11.35 -3.53 -1.09
C GLU A 312 10.54 -4.35 -0.07
N ILE A 313 10.95 -5.59 0.21
CA ILE A 313 10.34 -6.47 1.23
C ILE A 313 11.45 -6.99 2.13
N THR A 314 11.45 -6.72 3.43
CA THR A 314 12.49 -7.30 4.32
C THR A 314 11.95 -8.50 5.08
N LEU A 315 12.69 -9.60 5.21
CA LEU A 315 12.36 -10.80 5.99
C LEU A 315 13.29 -10.92 7.19
N ILE A 316 12.73 -11.09 8.39
CA ILE A 316 13.46 -11.13 9.67
C ILE A 316 13.56 -12.57 10.20
N TYR A 317 14.78 -12.99 10.60
CA TYR A 317 15.07 -14.29 11.18
C TYR A 317 15.63 -14.19 12.60
N GLU A 318 15.37 -15.20 13.43
CA GLU A 318 15.95 -15.33 14.77
C GLU A 318 16.95 -16.48 14.85
N LYS A 319 18.06 -16.29 15.58
CA LYS A 319 19.17 -17.25 15.70
C LYS A 319 18.78 -18.41 16.60
N LEU A 320 19.12 -19.64 16.21
CA LEU A 320 18.93 -20.83 17.03
C LEU A 320 20.03 -20.89 18.09
N GLY A 321 19.66 -20.97 19.37
CA GLY A 321 20.62 -21.02 20.48
C GLY A 321 21.36 -22.36 20.52
N GLU A 322 22.69 -22.32 20.68
CA GLU A 322 23.42 -23.48 21.20
C GLU A 322 22.91 -23.76 22.61
N SER A 323 22.37 -24.96 22.84
CA SER A 323 21.97 -25.37 24.19
C SER A 323 23.20 -25.46 25.09
N VAL A 324 23.54 -24.37 25.78
CA VAL A 324 24.48 -24.38 26.90
C VAL A 324 23.71 -24.75 28.16
N ASN A 325 23.91 -25.98 28.63
CA ASN A 325 23.52 -26.38 29.97
C ASN A 325 24.68 -26.15 30.96
N LYS A 326 24.35 -25.37 32.00
CA LYS A 326 24.88 -25.34 33.39
C LYS A 326 26.13 -24.53 33.77
N SER A 327 25.87 -23.55 34.65
CA SER A 327 26.48 -23.36 35.99
C SER A 327 25.60 -22.33 36.73
N ASP A 328 25.24 -22.35 38.02
CA ASP A 328 25.38 -23.24 39.16
C ASP A 328 24.41 -22.71 40.23
N THR A 329 23.74 -23.58 40.99
CA THR A 329 23.65 -23.44 42.46
C THR A 329 23.40 -24.83 43.06
N CYS A 330 24.31 -25.22 43.95
CA CYS A 330 24.25 -26.40 44.82
C CYS A 330 23.54 -25.97 46.12
N LEU A 331 22.67 -26.76 46.75
CA LEU A 331 23.01 -27.76 47.78
C LEU A 331 21.72 -28.52 48.23
N PRO A 332 21.82 -29.63 48.98
CA PRO A 332 21.26 -30.93 48.60
C PRO A 332 20.05 -31.35 49.45
N GLN A 333 19.35 -32.41 49.05
CA GLN A 333 19.07 -33.58 49.90
C GLN A 333 18.25 -34.68 49.17
N THR A 334 18.78 -35.91 49.25
CA THR A 334 18.12 -37.22 49.45
C THR A 334 16.63 -37.29 49.08
N GLY A 335 16.16 -38.15 48.17
CA GLY A 335 16.33 -39.60 48.17
C GLY A 335 14.95 -40.28 48.22
N THR A 336 14.66 -41.07 47.18
CA THR A 336 13.68 -42.17 47.08
C THR A 336 12.15 -41.92 46.91
N GLN A 337 11.70 -42.39 45.73
CA GLN A 337 10.47 -43.13 45.36
C GLN A 337 9.10 -42.43 45.36
N SER A 338 8.44 -42.36 44.20
CA SER A 338 7.56 -43.45 43.72
C SER A 338 6.86 -43.11 42.38
N THR A 339 6.97 -44.06 41.44
CA THR A 339 5.97 -44.54 40.45
C THR A 339 5.36 -43.68 39.32
N VAL A 340 5.72 -44.10 38.09
CA VAL A 340 4.88 -44.51 36.94
C VAL A 340 3.76 -43.58 36.46
N LEU A 341 3.87 -43.09 35.21
CA LEU A 341 2.79 -43.17 34.21
C LEU A 341 3.33 -43.01 32.78
N MET A 342 3.32 -44.13 32.05
CA MET A 342 3.42 -44.21 30.60
C MET A 342 2.10 -43.78 29.95
N ASP A 343 2.22 -43.19 28.76
CA ASP A 343 1.30 -43.25 27.61
C ASP A 343 -0.19 -42.98 27.83
N LEU A 344 -0.69 -41.86 27.27
CA LEU A 344 -2.00 -41.82 26.59
C LEU A 344 -2.16 -40.53 25.76
N PHE A 345 -1.69 -40.54 24.50
CA PHE A 345 -2.22 -39.66 23.45
C PHE A 345 -2.73 -40.54 22.32
N GLY A 346 -4.00 -40.95 22.45
CA GLY A 346 -4.69 -41.74 21.45
C GLY A 346 -6.17 -41.84 21.78
N LEU A 347 -6.99 -41.25 20.91
CA LEU A 347 -8.45 -41.32 20.83
C LEU A 347 -9.27 -40.54 21.87
N LEU A 348 -10.00 -39.53 21.38
CA LEU A 348 -11.45 -39.46 21.65
C LEU A 348 -12.19 -38.74 20.51
N LEU A 349 -12.57 -39.52 19.50
CA LEU A 349 -13.68 -39.23 18.59
C LEU A 349 -14.95 -39.73 19.31
N ILE A 350 -15.88 -38.83 19.69
CA ILE A 350 -17.16 -39.26 20.26
C ILE A 350 -18.18 -39.39 19.12
N CYS A 351 -18.40 -40.63 18.70
CA CYS A 351 -19.61 -41.03 17.98
C CYS A 351 -20.75 -41.21 18.99
N ALA A 352 -21.82 -40.42 18.87
CA ALA A 352 -23.07 -40.67 19.57
C ALA A 352 -24.03 -41.43 18.65
N SER A 353 -24.11 -42.75 18.80
CA SER A 353 -25.29 -43.51 18.39
C SER A 353 -25.47 -44.78 19.23
N ALA A 354 -26.72 -44.94 19.67
CA ALA A 354 -27.40 -46.16 20.06
C ALA A 354 -27.10 -46.74 21.45
N SER A 355 -28.12 -46.70 22.31
CA SER A 355 -28.72 -47.93 22.83
C SER A 355 -30.20 -47.70 23.15
N ILE A 356 -31.05 -48.39 22.39
CA ILE A 356 -32.47 -48.65 22.65
C ILE A 356 -32.55 -49.99 23.40
N PHE A 357 -33.64 -50.18 24.16
CA PHE A 357 -34.11 -51.35 24.93
C PHE A 357 -33.53 -51.41 26.35
N ILE A 358 -34.36 -51.39 27.41
CA ILE A 358 -35.35 -52.42 27.73
C ILE A 358 -36.73 -51.84 28.12
N SER A 359 -37.76 -52.47 27.53
CA SER A 359 -39.17 -52.44 27.91
C SER A 359 -39.42 -53.25 29.19
N GLN A 360 -40.18 -52.67 30.14
CA GLN A 360 -41.33 -53.27 30.85
C GLN A 360 -41.56 -52.60 32.20
N LYS A 361 -42.74 -51.96 32.38
CA LYS A 361 -43.79 -52.39 33.34
C LYS A 361 -44.89 -51.32 33.51
N HIS A 362 -46.13 -51.79 33.28
CA HIS A 362 -47.41 -51.40 33.92
C HIS A 362 -47.84 -49.92 33.85
N TYR A 363 -49.00 -49.52 33.34
CA TYR A 363 -50.34 -50.11 33.25
C TYR A 363 -51.05 -49.52 32.03
#